data_AF-A0AAV9C986-F1
#
_entry.id   AF-A0AAV9C986-F1
#
_cell.length_a   1.000
_cell.length_b   1.000
_cell.length_c   1.000
_cell.angle_alpha   90.00
_cell.angle_beta   90.00
_cell.angle_gamma   90.00
#
_symmetry.space_group_name_H-M   'P 1'
#
loop_
_entity.id
_entity.type
_entity.pdbx_description
1 polymer ?
#
loop_
_entity_poly.entity_id
_entity_poly.type
_entity_poly.pdbx_seq_one_letter_code
_entity_poly.pdbx_strand_id
1 'polypeptide(L)'
;MTGYCEKFGWSVKVEFDESVLLWHIATDLCYQHDEDEKAKAPAQMGGEVVHEEREISKALSEYMLYLLIFRPSMMTAGIVQIRYGDTVAEATNFFRRAEKEQDKSEACQMLLMVDCTSVHPIDVKGDRSKSVLFDACRIAKELLKLDMKAKKWKIMNAVWTEMLYYAASHCRGYNHAQRLSKGGELLTFVWLLMAHLGIGEMYQIEAGHARAKLIVEK
;
A
#
# COMPACT_ATOMS: atom_id res chain seq x y z
N MET A 1 1.48 13.12 -14.62
CA MET A 1 1.46 12.75 -13.19
C MET A 1 0.79 13.80 -12.30
N THR A 2 0.55 15.03 -12.76
CA THR A 2 0.08 16.15 -11.92
C THR A 2 -1.36 16.05 -11.41
N GLY A 3 -2.30 15.46 -12.17
CA GLY A 3 -3.71 15.36 -11.74
C GLY A 3 -4.06 14.23 -10.75
N TYR A 4 -3.26 13.15 -10.65
CA TYR A 4 -3.54 12.04 -9.72
C TYR A 4 -3.07 12.33 -8.29
N CYS A 5 -2.04 13.18 -8.17
CA CYS A 5 -1.50 13.64 -6.90
C CYS A 5 -2.55 14.45 -6.12
N GLU A 6 -3.46 15.17 -6.80
CA GLU A 6 -4.56 15.87 -6.13
C GLU A 6 -5.63 14.91 -5.61
N LYS A 7 -6.02 13.90 -6.41
CA LYS A 7 -7.15 13.00 -6.07
C LYS A 7 -6.81 11.99 -4.97
N PHE A 8 -5.61 11.42 -5.01
CA PHE A 8 -5.17 10.37 -4.08
C PHE A 8 -4.07 10.84 -3.13
N GLY A 9 -3.56 12.07 -3.26
CA GLY A 9 -2.41 12.52 -2.47
C GLY A 9 -2.65 12.52 -0.96
N TRP A 10 -3.89 12.67 -0.51
CA TRP A 10 -4.21 12.59 0.91
C TRP A 10 -3.92 11.20 1.50
N SER A 11 -4.13 10.12 0.73
CA SER A 11 -3.99 8.75 1.24
C SER A 11 -2.53 8.29 1.36
N VAL A 12 -1.59 9.05 0.82
CA VAL A 12 -0.12 8.82 0.95
C VAL A 12 0.56 9.87 1.82
N LYS A 13 -0.17 10.85 2.35
CA LYS A 13 0.31 11.88 3.28
C LYS A 13 -0.06 11.61 4.74
N VAL A 14 -0.75 10.51 5.01
CA VAL A 14 -1.04 10.01 6.36
C VAL A 14 0.15 9.19 6.88
N GLU A 15 0.05 8.69 8.10
CA GLU A 15 1.05 7.77 8.65
C GLU A 15 1.26 6.57 7.73
N PHE A 16 2.51 6.11 7.58
CA PHE A 16 2.87 5.12 6.57
C PHE A 16 2.09 3.81 6.71
N ASP A 17 1.85 3.37 7.93
CA ASP A 17 1.04 2.17 8.22
C ASP A 17 -0.45 2.37 7.90
N GLU A 18 -0.95 3.59 8.01
CA GLU A 18 -2.29 3.96 7.53
C GLU A 18 -2.38 3.84 6.02
N SER A 19 -1.42 4.42 5.30
CA SER A 19 -1.36 4.37 3.85
C SER A 19 -1.29 2.93 3.35
N VAL A 20 -0.45 2.08 3.93
CA VAL A 20 -0.33 0.67 3.51
C VAL A 20 -1.66 -0.07 3.70
N LEU A 21 -2.36 0.11 4.83
CA LEU A 21 -3.65 -0.54 5.05
C LEU A 21 -4.75 -0.01 4.10
N LEU A 22 -4.80 1.31 3.88
CA LEU A 22 -5.74 1.95 2.95
C LEU A 22 -5.60 1.37 1.54
N TRP A 23 -4.37 1.39 1.02
CA TRP A 23 -4.10 0.95 -0.34
C TRP A 23 -4.22 -0.57 -0.48
N HIS A 24 -3.93 -1.34 0.57
CA HIS A 24 -4.11 -2.80 0.55
C HIS A 24 -5.57 -3.18 0.32
N ILE A 25 -6.47 -2.64 1.15
CA ILE A 25 -7.91 -2.90 1.05
C ILE A 25 -8.44 -2.40 -0.30
N ALA A 26 -8.05 -1.20 -0.73
CA ALA A 26 -8.47 -0.66 -2.02
C ALA A 26 -8.01 -1.53 -3.20
N THR A 27 -6.79 -2.09 -3.12
CA THR A 27 -6.25 -3.02 -4.12
C THR A 27 -7.09 -4.29 -4.18
N ASP A 28 -7.42 -4.90 -3.04
CA ASP A 28 -8.21 -6.14 -2.99
C ASP A 28 -9.64 -5.95 -3.52
N LEU A 29 -10.29 -4.82 -3.17
CA LEU A 29 -11.60 -4.45 -3.71
C LEU A 29 -11.58 -4.28 -5.24
N CYS A 30 -10.59 -3.55 -5.77
CA CYS A 30 -10.44 -3.36 -7.21
C CYS A 30 -10.05 -4.66 -7.95
N TYR A 31 -9.28 -5.54 -7.30
CA TYR A 31 -8.90 -6.84 -7.84
C TYR A 31 -10.11 -7.75 -7.99
N GLN A 32 -10.93 -7.85 -6.94
CA GLN A 32 -12.15 -8.67 -6.93
C GLN A 32 -13.18 -8.14 -7.92
N HIS A 33 -13.38 -6.82 -7.99
CA HIS A 33 -14.27 -6.20 -8.99
C HIS A 33 -13.86 -6.58 -10.42
N ASP A 34 -12.57 -6.58 -10.74
CA ASP A 34 -12.11 -6.97 -12.07
C ASP A 34 -12.31 -8.48 -12.36
N GLU A 35 -12.21 -9.36 -11.34
CA GLU A 35 -12.56 -10.79 -11.50
C GLU A 35 -14.06 -10.96 -11.78
N ASP A 36 -14.92 -10.28 -11.02
CA ASP A 36 -16.37 -10.35 -11.21
C ASP A 36 -16.77 -9.88 -12.62
N GLU A 37 -16.13 -8.80 -13.11
CA GLU A 37 -16.35 -8.29 -14.47
C GLU A 37 -15.85 -9.26 -15.55
N LYS A 38 -14.71 -9.92 -15.34
CA LYS A 38 -14.19 -10.96 -16.27
C LYS A 38 -15.13 -12.16 -16.32
N ALA A 39 -15.65 -12.60 -15.17
CA ALA A 39 -16.57 -13.74 -15.08
C ALA A 39 -17.90 -13.49 -15.81
N LYS A 40 -18.32 -12.22 -15.92
CA LYS A 40 -19.55 -11.79 -16.62
C LYS A 40 -19.33 -11.54 -18.12
N ALA A 41 -18.10 -11.33 -18.57
CA ALA A 41 -17.79 -10.96 -19.96
C ALA A 41 -17.69 -12.20 -20.89
N PRO A 42 -18.18 -12.12 -22.14
CA PRO A 42 -17.94 -13.16 -23.14
C PRO A 42 -16.46 -13.26 -23.47
N ALA A 43 -15.96 -14.50 -23.61
CA ALA A 43 -14.53 -14.79 -23.75
C ALA A 43 -13.95 -14.28 -25.09
N GLN A 44 -13.48 -13.03 -25.16
CA GLN A 44 -12.46 -12.62 -26.13
C GLN A 44 -11.48 -11.54 -25.62
N MET A 45 -10.21 -11.90 -25.80
CA MET A 45 -9.04 -11.16 -26.30
C MET A 45 -8.83 -9.67 -25.92
N GLY A 46 -7.75 -9.44 -25.19
CA GLY A 46 -7.04 -8.15 -25.16
C GLY A 46 -6.70 -7.70 -23.75
N GLY A 47 -5.49 -8.01 -23.25
CA GLY A 47 -5.07 -7.48 -21.96
C GLY A 47 -3.80 -8.02 -21.33
N GLU A 48 -2.80 -8.49 -22.08
CA GLU A 48 -1.59 -9.09 -21.52
C GLU A 48 -0.84 -8.13 -20.57
N VAL A 49 -0.69 -6.85 -20.96
CA VAL A 49 -0.04 -5.81 -20.13
C VAL A 49 -0.87 -5.41 -18.91
N VAL A 50 -2.20 -5.34 -19.05
CA VAL A 50 -3.09 -4.99 -17.93
C VAL A 50 -3.13 -6.11 -16.89
N HIS A 51 -2.97 -7.36 -17.35
CA HIS A 51 -2.88 -8.52 -16.49
C HIS A 51 -1.61 -8.48 -15.65
N GLU A 52 -0.45 -8.20 -16.24
CA GLU A 52 0.81 -8.13 -15.50
C GLU A 52 0.82 -7.01 -14.46
N GLU A 53 0.39 -5.79 -14.82
CA GLU A 53 0.35 -4.66 -13.88
C GLU A 53 -0.54 -4.94 -12.66
N ARG A 54 -1.65 -5.63 -12.90
CA ARG A 54 -2.60 -6.03 -11.86
C ARG A 54 -2.02 -7.07 -10.90
N GLU A 55 -1.42 -8.13 -11.42
CA GLU A 55 -0.82 -9.17 -10.58
C GLU A 55 0.37 -8.62 -9.77
N ILE A 56 1.17 -7.73 -10.35
CA ILE A 56 2.25 -7.02 -9.63
C ILE A 56 1.68 -6.17 -8.50
N SER A 57 0.65 -5.36 -8.76
CA SER A 57 -0.01 -4.56 -7.72
C SER A 57 -0.54 -5.42 -6.58
N LYS A 58 -1.16 -6.56 -6.89
CA LYS A 58 -1.69 -7.49 -5.90
C LYS A 58 -0.57 -8.11 -5.06
N ALA A 59 0.50 -8.60 -5.70
CA ALA A 59 1.64 -9.18 -5.01
C ALA A 59 2.35 -8.17 -4.10
N LEU A 60 2.59 -6.94 -4.59
CA LEU A 60 3.20 -5.88 -3.78
C LEU A 60 2.31 -5.49 -2.59
N SER A 61 1.00 -5.36 -2.82
CA SER A 61 0.02 -5.08 -1.76
C SER A 61 0.04 -6.14 -0.64
N GLU A 62 0.05 -7.43 -0.99
CA GLU A 62 0.11 -8.53 -0.03
C GLU A 62 1.45 -8.57 0.72
N TYR A 63 2.55 -8.35 -0.01
CA TYR A 63 3.88 -8.30 0.58
C TYR A 63 4.03 -7.13 1.57
N MET A 64 3.57 -5.93 1.21
CA MET A 64 3.63 -4.76 2.09
C MET A 64 2.76 -4.94 3.33
N LEU A 65 1.57 -5.55 3.20
CA LEU A 65 0.76 -5.92 4.37
C LEU A 65 1.46 -6.98 5.24
N TYR A 66 2.08 -7.99 4.63
CA TYR A 66 2.84 -9.00 5.35
C TYR A 66 3.97 -8.36 6.17
N LEU A 67 4.73 -7.44 5.59
CA LEU A 67 5.77 -6.72 6.31
C LEU A 67 5.16 -5.93 7.48
N LEU A 68 4.02 -5.27 7.25
CA LEU A 68 3.37 -4.43 8.23
C LEU A 68 2.94 -5.22 9.48
N ILE A 69 2.35 -6.39 9.28
CA ILE A 69 1.78 -7.20 10.36
C ILE A 69 2.82 -8.14 10.99
N PHE A 70 3.63 -8.81 10.18
CA PHE A 70 4.51 -9.90 10.63
C PHE A 70 5.99 -9.52 10.74
N ARG A 71 6.38 -8.35 10.21
CA ARG A 71 7.74 -7.81 10.29
C ARG A 71 7.75 -6.32 10.67
N PRO A 72 7.05 -5.89 11.73
CA PRO A 72 6.94 -4.47 12.08
C PRO A 72 8.30 -3.81 12.35
N SER A 73 9.33 -4.59 12.75
CA SER A 73 10.69 -4.07 12.91
C SER A 73 11.34 -3.59 11.61
N MET A 74 10.87 -4.04 10.45
CA MET A 74 11.35 -3.64 9.12
C MET A 74 10.52 -2.50 8.51
N MET A 75 9.53 -1.99 9.23
CA MET A 75 8.71 -0.85 8.83
C MET A 75 8.81 0.26 9.87
N THR A 76 8.32 1.45 9.53
CA THR A 76 8.30 2.56 10.47
C THR A 76 7.42 2.24 11.68
N ALA A 77 7.82 2.72 12.85
CA ALA A 77 7.04 2.55 14.06
C ALA A 77 5.76 3.38 13.96
N GLY A 78 4.60 2.73 14.06
CA GLY A 78 3.28 3.35 14.06
C GLY A 78 2.32 2.63 14.99
N ILE A 79 1.04 3.03 14.96
CA ILE A 79 -0.04 2.40 15.74
C ILE A 79 -0.66 1.20 15.01
N VAL A 80 0.18 0.43 14.29
CA VAL A 80 -0.21 -0.64 13.37
C VAL A 80 -1.23 -1.59 13.98
N GLN A 81 -0.95 -2.10 15.18
CA GLN A 81 -1.80 -3.11 15.83
C GLN A 81 -3.18 -2.54 16.20
N ILE A 82 -3.22 -1.29 16.66
CA ILE A 82 -4.48 -0.59 16.97
C ILE A 82 -5.26 -0.37 15.68
N ARG A 83 -4.62 0.19 14.66
CA ARG A 83 -5.26 0.50 13.38
C ARG A 83 -5.77 -0.75 12.67
N TYR A 84 -4.96 -1.80 12.63
CA TYR A 84 -5.34 -3.10 12.07
C TYR A 84 -6.50 -3.72 12.85
N GLY A 85 -6.41 -3.74 14.18
CA GLY A 85 -7.46 -4.25 15.07
C GLY A 85 -8.79 -3.51 14.88
N ASP A 86 -8.78 -2.18 14.87
CA ASP A 86 -9.97 -1.35 14.65
C ASP A 86 -10.57 -1.59 13.25
N THR A 87 -9.72 -1.77 12.24
CA THR A 87 -10.17 -2.05 10.86
C THR A 87 -10.82 -3.43 10.75
N VAL A 88 -10.23 -4.45 11.38
CA VAL A 88 -10.82 -5.80 11.45
C VAL A 88 -12.13 -5.79 12.22
N ALA A 89 -12.19 -5.07 13.35
CA ALA A 89 -13.40 -4.95 14.15
C ALA A 89 -14.53 -4.24 13.39
N GLU A 90 -14.22 -3.18 12.64
CA GLU A 90 -15.20 -2.49 11.79
C GLU A 90 -15.71 -3.39 10.66
N ALA A 91 -14.81 -4.10 9.97
CA ALA A 91 -15.18 -5.04 8.91
C ALA A 91 -16.06 -6.18 9.46
N THR A 92 -15.66 -6.77 10.59
CA THR A 92 -16.42 -7.85 11.25
C THR A 92 -17.83 -7.37 11.62
N ASN A 93 -17.94 -6.18 12.22
CA ASN A 93 -19.22 -5.60 12.59
C ASN A 93 -20.08 -5.22 11.38
N PHE A 94 -19.48 -4.83 10.27
CA PHE A 94 -20.17 -4.53 9.02
C PHE A 94 -20.79 -5.80 8.43
N PHE A 95 -20.00 -6.87 8.27
CA PHE A 95 -20.47 -8.11 7.66
C PHE A 95 -21.44 -8.89 8.54
N ARG A 96 -21.29 -8.84 9.87
CA ARG A 96 -22.25 -9.46 10.81
C ARG A 96 -23.69 -8.95 10.64
N ARG A 97 -23.88 -7.75 10.09
CA ARG A 97 -25.23 -7.18 9.87
C ARG A 97 -25.95 -7.78 8.68
N ALA A 98 -25.23 -8.37 7.74
CA ALA A 98 -25.84 -9.06 6.63
C ALA A 98 -26.10 -10.49 7.08
N GLU A 99 -27.39 -10.83 7.20
CA GLU A 99 -27.92 -12.02 7.90
C GLU A 99 -27.45 -13.38 7.34
N LYS A 100 -26.63 -13.39 6.30
CA LYS A 100 -26.10 -14.58 5.62
C LYS A 100 -24.59 -14.53 5.56
N GLU A 101 -23.95 -15.68 5.41
CA GLU A 101 -22.52 -15.73 5.11
C GLU A 101 -22.29 -15.22 3.68
N GLN A 102 -21.34 -14.30 3.52
CA GLN A 102 -20.94 -13.77 2.21
C GLN A 102 -19.69 -14.50 1.73
N ASP A 103 -19.66 -14.81 0.44
CA ASP A 103 -18.38 -15.07 -0.19
C ASP A 103 -17.56 -13.78 -0.37
N LYS A 104 -16.31 -13.91 -0.83
CA LYS A 104 -15.41 -12.76 -1.03
C LYS A 104 -15.97 -11.75 -2.04
N SER A 105 -16.60 -12.22 -3.12
CA SER A 105 -17.15 -11.37 -4.18
C SER A 105 -18.31 -10.52 -3.62
N GLU A 106 -19.25 -11.17 -2.94
CA GLU A 106 -20.40 -10.53 -2.29
C GLU A 106 -19.95 -9.51 -1.24
N ALA A 107 -18.99 -9.87 -0.38
CA ALA A 107 -18.44 -8.97 0.63
C ALA A 107 -17.80 -7.72 0.01
N CYS A 108 -17.01 -7.88 -1.06
CA CYS A 108 -16.42 -6.75 -1.78
C CYS A 108 -17.49 -5.86 -2.42
N GLN A 109 -18.51 -6.44 -3.05
CA GLN A 109 -19.62 -5.68 -3.65
C GLN A 109 -20.38 -4.88 -2.60
N MET A 110 -20.68 -5.49 -1.44
CA MET A 110 -21.31 -4.79 -0.32
C MET A 110 -20.50 -3.58 0.15
N LEU A 111 -19.18 -3.73 0.33
CA LEU A 111 -18.30 -2.62 0.70
C LEU A 111 -18.28 -1.52 -0.36
N LEU A 112 -18.30 -1.88 -1.64
CA LEU A 112 -18.37 -0.94 -2.76
C LEU A 112 -19.74 -0.26 -2.90
N MET A 113 -20.80 -0.77 -2.28
CA MET A 113 -22.12 -0.12 -2.27
C MET A 113 -22.25 0.97 -1.19
N VAL A 114 -21.45 0.92 -0.11
CA VAL A 114 -21.53 1.90 0.99
C VAL A 114 -21.18 3.31 0.50
N ASP A 115 -22.01 4.31 0.76
CA ASP A 115 -21.66 5.69 0.41
C ASP A 115 -20.56 6.23 1.34
N CYS A 116 -19.35 6.33 0.79
CA CYS A 116 -18.18 6.89 1.46
C CYS A 116 -17.71 8.20 0.80
N THR A 117 -18.54 8.76 -0.11
CA THR A 117 -18.20 9.95 -0.91
C THR A 117 -18.97 11.18 -0.47
N SER A 118 -20.25 11.03 -0.13
CA SER A 118 -21.08 12.14 0.39
C SER A 118 -20.86 12.35 1.89
N VAL A 119 -20.58 11.28 2.63
CA VAL A 119 -20.28 11.29 4.06
C VAL A 119 -18.84 10.82 4.25
N HIS A 120 -17.96 11.68 4.78
CA HIS A 120 -16.57 11.30 5.00
C HIS A 120 -16.50 10.30 6.17
N PRO A 121 -15.77 9.18 6.07
CA PRO A 121 -15.68 8.19 7.16
C PRO A 121 -15.26 8.79 8.52
N ILE A 122 -14.34 9.76 8.49
CA ILE A 122 -13.96 10.57 9.67
C ILE A 122 -15.14 11.24 10.39
N ASP A 123 -16.18 11.67 9.67
CA ASP A 123 -17.35 12.35 10.26
C ASP A 123 -18.25 11.37 11.03
N VAL A 124 -18.19 10.08 10.69
CA VAL A 124 -18.97 9.01 11.33
C VAL A 124 -18.22 8.44 12.53
N LYS A 125 -16.96 8.06 12.32
CA LYS A 125 -16.15 7.38 13.35
C LYS A 125 -15.61 8.36 14.40
N GLY A 126 -15.27 9.58 13.98
CA GLY A 126 -14.56 10.57 14.80
C GLY A 126 -13.15 10.09 15.15
N ASP A 127 -12.69 10.43 16.35
CA ASP A 127 -11.41 9.99 16.92
C ASP A 127 -11.49 8.64 17.65
N ARG A 128 -12.70 8.07 17.77
CA ARG A 128 -13.02 6.85 18.53
C ARG A 128 -12.46 5.57 17.92
N SER A 129 -12.18 5.57 16.62
CA SER A 129 -11.65 4.42 15.89
C SER A 129 -10.61 4.88 14.88
N LYS A 130 -9.52 4.12 14.81
CA LYS A 130 -8.44 4.31 13.83
C LYS A 130 -8.68 3.50 12.54
N SER A 131 -9.81 2.81 12.43
CA SER A 131 -10.14 1.99 11.25
C SER A 131 -9.99 2.77 9.95
N VAL A 132 -9.50 2.11 8.91
CA VAL A 132 -9.35 2.69 7.56
C VAL A 132 -10.33 2.10 6.53
N LEU A 133 -11.25 1.22 6.95
CA LEU A 133 -12.06 0.42 6.03
C LEU A 133 -12.82 1.27 5.00
N PHE A 134 -13.63 2.22 5.46
CA PHE A 134 -14.45 3.03 4.56
C PHE A 134 -13.64 4.10 3.81
N ASP A 135 -12.52 4.56 4.39
CA ASP A 135 -11.58 5.44 3.69
C ASP A 135 -10.91 4.69 2.50
N ALA A 136 -10.63 3.40 2.67
CA ALA A 136 -10.15 2.53 1.59
C ALA A 136 -11.24 2.26 0.53
N CYS A 137 -12.50 2.05 0.94
CA CYS A 137 -13.63 1.95 0.00
C CYS A 137 -13.74 3.19 -0.89
N ARG A 138 -13.51 4.38 -0.34
CA ARG A 138 -13.48 5.63 -1.11
C ARG A 138 -12.38 5.61 -2.17
N ILE A 139 -11.15 5.21 -1.81
CA ILE A 139 -10.04 5.07 -2.77
C ILE A 139 -10.41 4.09 -3.88
N ALA A 140 -10.93 2.91 -3.53
CA ALA A 140 -11.35 1.90 -4.50
C ALA A 140 -12.39 2.45 -5.48
N LYS A 141 -13.44 3.11 -4.98
CA LYS A 141 -14.47 3.75 -5.82
C LYS A 141 -13.89 4.78 -6.78
N GLU A 142 -13.01 5.64 -6.29
CA GLU A 142 -12.39 6.68 -7.12
C GLU A 142 -11.43 6.12 -8.18
N LEU A 143 -10.85 4.95 -7.92
CA LEU A 143 -10.04 4.18 -8.86
C LEU A 143 -10.89 3.44 -9.91
N LEU A 144 -12.03 2.89 -9.50
CA LEU A 144 -12.98 2.21 -10.40
C LEU A 144 -13.70 3.18 -11.35
N LYS A 145 -13.84 4.46 -10.98
CA LYS A 145 -14.36 5.53 -11.86
C LYS A 145 -13.39 5.93 -12.99
N LEU A 146 -12.16 5.43 -13.00
CA LEU A 146 -11.20 5.77 -14.05
C LEU A 146 -11.58 5.02 -15.34
N ASP A 147 -11.75 5.77 -16.44
CA ASP A 147 -12.22 5.28 -17.76
C ASP A 147 -11.41 4.12 -18.39
N MET A 148 -10.31 3.67 -17.76
CA MET A 148 -9.47 2.58 -18.27
C MET A 148 -8.94 1.69 -17.14
N LYS A 149 -9.23 0.37 -17.20
CA LYS A 149 -8.67 -0.64 -16.27
C LYS A 149 -7.14 -0.56 -16.18
N ALA A 150 -6.46 -0.39 -17.32
CA ALA A 150 -5.00 -0.23 -17.39
C ALA A 150 -4.49 0.95 -16.55
N LYS A 151 -5.23 2.06 -16.54
CA LYS A 151 -4.84 3.29 -15.86
C LYS A 151 -4.88 3.15 -14.34
N LYS A 152 -5.90 2.45 -13.83
CA LYS A 152 -6.04 2.12 -12.41
C LYS A 152 -4.82 1.33 -11.90
N TRP A 153 -4.46 0.25 -12.59
CA TRP A 153 -3.35 -0.62 -12.16
C TRP A 153 -1.98 0.06 -12.29
N LYS A 154 -1.79 0.94 -13.28
CA LYS A 154 -0.60 1.81 -13.35
C LYS A 154 -0.44 2.71 -12.12
N ILE A 155 -1.53 3.32 -11.66
CA ILE A 155 -1.51 4.18 -10.46
C ILE A 155 -1.19 3.34 -9.22
N MET A 156 -1.84 2.18 -9.06
CA MET A 156 -1.58 1.29 -7.93
C MET A 156 -0.11 0.81 -7.91
N ASN A 157 0.43 0.41 -9.07
CA ASN A 157 1.85 0.03 -9.16
C ASN A 157 2.79 1.16 -8.77
N ALA A 158 2.53 2.39 -9.23
CA ALA A 158 3.35 3.55 -8.86
C ALA A 158 3.33 3.76 -7.34
N VAL A 159 2.15 3.74 -6.72
CA VAL A 159 2.01 3.90 -5.26
C VAL A 159 2.72 2.79 -4.50
N TRP A 160 2.50 1.52 -4.88
CA TRP A 160 3.16 0.40 -4.20
C TRP A 160 4.67 0.41 -4.37
N THR A 161 5.16 0.81 -5.54
CA THR A 161 6.58 0.97 -5.81
C THR A 161 7.19 2.07 -4.95
N GLU A 162 6.53 3.23 -4.86
CA GLU A 162 6.95 4.32 -3.98
C GLU A 162 6.97 3.91 -2.50
N MET A 163 5.94 3.19 -2.03
CA MET A 163 5.88 2.67 -0.67
C MET A 163 6.96 1.62 -0.39
N LEU A 164 7.27 0.77 -1.37
CA LEU A 164 8.33 -0.23 -1.26
C LEU A 164 9.71 0.43 -1.14
N TYR A 165 9.99 1.44 -1.97
CA TYR A 165 11.21 2.24 -1.86
C TYR A 165 11.30 2.99 -0.54
N TYR A 166 10.19 3.58 -0.10
CA TYR A 166 10.11 4.25 1.20
C TYR A 166 10.41 3.29 2.35
N ALA A 167 9.76 2.13 2.39
CA ALA A 167 10.01 1.12 3.42
C ALA A 167 11.47 0.63 3.39
N ALA A 168 12.05 0.44 2.21
CA ALA A 168 13.44 0.01 2.07
C ALA A 168 14.42 1.06 2.60
N SER A 169 14.21 2.34 2.30
CA SER A 169 15.10 3.41 2.78
C SER A 169 14.94 3.72 4.27
N HIS A 170 13.77 3.47 4.85
CA HIS A 170 13.46 3.76 6.25
C HIS A 170 13.62 2.55 7.18
N CYS A 171 13.90 1.38 6.63
CA CYS A 171 14.27 0.20 7.42
C CYS A 171 15.73 0.34 7.90
N ARG A 172 15.97 0.08 9.19
CA ARG A 172 17.32 0.19 9.77
C ARG A 172 18.25 -0.84 9.12
N GLY A 173 19.47 -0.43 8.77
CA GLY A 173 20.47 -1.30 8.14
C GLY A 173 20.74 -2.61 8.91
N TYR A 174 20.68 -2.59 10.24
CA TYR A 174 20.79 -3.80 11.06
C TYR A 174 19.68 -4.83 10.75
N ASN A 175 18.44 -4.38 10.54
CA ASN A 175 17.33 -5.27 10.20
C ASN A 175 17.53 -5.89 8.80
N HIS A 176 18.01 -5.11 7.84
CA HIS A 176 18.43 -5.62 6.53
C HIS A 176 19.52 -6.69 6.65
N ALA A 177 20.59 -6.40 7.40
CA ALA A 177 21.70 -7.35 7.62
C ALA A 177 21.24 -8.65 8.29
N GLN A 178 20.34 -8.56 9.27
CA GLN A 178 19.77 -9.73 9.94
C GLN A 178 18.94 -10.62 8.99
N ARG A 179 18.35 -10.06 7.93
CA ARG A 179 17.62 -10.85 6.92
C ARG A 179 18.57 -11.51 5.93
N LEU A 180 19.66 -10.84 5.53
CA LEU A 180 20.67 -11.42 4.63
C LEU A 180 21.25 -12.72 5.19
N SER A 181 21.52 -12.79 6.49
CA SER A 181 22.04 -14.01 7.13
C SER A 181 21.03 -15.15 7.23
N LYS A 182 19.75 -14.91 6.88
CA LYS A 182 18.63 -15.87 6.96
C LYS A 182 18.02 -16.22 5.59
N GLY A 183 18.71 -15.94 4.49
CA GLY A 183 18.25 -16.23 3.13
C GLY A 183 17.75 -15.01 2.34
N GLY A 184 17.87 -13.80 2.90
CA GLY A 184 17.48 -12.56 2.24
C GLY A 184 16.01 -12.18 2.45
N GLU A 185 15.65 -10.97 2.02
CA GLU A 185 14.28 -10.42 2.03
C GLU A 185 14.15 -9.47 0.85
N LEU A 186 13.00 -9.45 0.16
CA LEU A 186 12.80 -8.60 -1.04
C LEU A 186 13.12 -7.13 -0.73
N LEU A 187 12.67 -6.64 0.43
CA LEU A 187 12.94 -5.26 0.88
C LEU A 187 14.44 -4.96 0.97
N THR A 188 15.25 -5.96 1.34
CA THR A 188 16.70 -5.82 1.42
C THR A 188 17.35 -5.77 0.05
N PHE A 189 16.84 -6.54 -0.92
CA PHE A 189 17.29 -6.44 -2.30
C PHE A 189 16.94 -5.08 -2.92
N VAL A 190 15.75 -4.55 -2.63
CA VAL A 190 15.36 -3.19 -3.06
C VAL A 190 16.29 -2.15 -2.45
N TRP A 191 16.59 -2.26 -1.15
CA TRP A 191 17.53 -1.37 -0.47
C TRP A 191 18.94 -1.41 -1.09
N LEU A 192 19.46 -2.60 -1.40
CA LEU A 192 20.76 -2.77 -2.07
C LEU A 192 20.75 -2.26 -3.52
N LEU A 193 19.65 -2.42 -4.24
CA LEU A 193 19.50 -1.91 -5.60
C LEU A 193 19.47 -0.38 -5.61
N MET A 194 18.71 0.21 -4.68
CA MET A 194 18.70 1.66 -4.44
C MET A 194 20.10 2.17 -4.14
N ALA A 195 20.83 1.49 -3.25
CA ALA A 195 22.23 1.78 -2.95
C ALA A 195 23.14 1.75 -4.18
N HIS A 196 23.01 0.71 -5.00
CA HIS A 196 23.82 0.53 -6.21
C HIS A 196 23.54 1.61 -7.26
N LEU A 197 22.28 2.03 -7.40
CA LEU A 197 21.85 3.05 -8.35
C LEU A 197 22.03 4.49 -7.83
N GLY A 198 22.48 4.66 -6.58
CA GLY A 198 22.63 5.98 -5.95
C GLY A 198 21.28 6.66 -5.65
N ILE A 199 20.22 5.88 -5.44
CA ILE A 199 18.86 6.36 -5.17
C ILE A 199 18.61 6.32 -3.66
N GLY A 200 18.34 7.48 -3.04
CA GLY A 200 17.94 7.59 -1.63
C GLY A 200 18.80 8.55 -0.79
N GLU A 201 18.22 9.11 0.26
CA GLU A 201 18.85 10.14 1.11
C GLU A 201 20.10 9.64 1.87
N MET A 202 20.31 8.33 1.98
CA MET A 202 21.51 7.75 2.61
C MET A 202 22.83 8.11 1.90
N TYR A 203 22.76 8.72 0.71
CA TYR A 203 23.91 9.15 -0.10
C TYR A 203 24.01 10.65 -0.28
N GLN A 204 23.15 11.44 0.37
CA GLN A 204 23.49 12.84 0.62
C GLN A 204 24.59 12.85 1.67
N ILE A 205 25.83 12.74 1.21
CA ILE A 205 26.97 13.23 1.98
C ILE A 205 26.67 14.71 2.19
N GLU A 206 26.16 15.08 3.37
CA GLU A 206 26.32 16.44 3.84
C GLU A 206 27.81 16.72 3.75
N ALA A 207 28.18 17.60 2.81
CA ALA A 207 29.53 18.09 2.68
C ALA A 207 29.89 18.85 3.97
N GLY A 208 30.29 18.11 5.01
CA GLY A 208 30.40 18.70 6.35
C GLY A 208 31.08 17.85 7.41
N HIS A 209 31.04 16.51 7.34
CA HIS A 209 31.63 15.69 8.41
C HIS A 209 32.89 14.94 7.99
N ALA A 210 34.02 15.63 8.23
CA ALA A 210 35.33 15.10 8.58
C ALA A 210 36.08 14.21 7.56
N ARG A 211 36.58 14.82 6.47
CA ARG A 211 37.90 14.40 5.95
C ARG A 211 38.98 15.06 6.81
N ALA A 212 39.49 14.34 7.82
CA ALA A 212 40.70 14.75 8.50
C ALA A 212 41.85 14.82 7.48
N LYS A 213 42.29 16.05 7.15
CA LYS A 213 43.52 16.27 6.39
C LYS A 213 44.70 15.98 7.32
N LEU A 214 45.42 14.91 7.05
CA LEU A 214 46.76 14.71 7.59
C LEU A 214 47.68 15.77 6.98
N ILE A 215 48.07 16.76 7.78
CA ILE A 215 49.17 17.67 7.46
C ILE A 215 50.43 16.99 7.98
N VAL A 216 51.30 16.57 7.06
CA VAL A 216 52.65 16.12 7.38
C VAL A 216 53.56 17.34 7.23
N GLU A 217 53.98 17.92 8.34
CA GLU A 217 55.08 18.90 8.35
C GLU A 217 56.41 18.16 8.13
N LYS A 218 57.32 18.82 7.41
CA LYS A 218 58.57 18.27 6.89
C LYS A 218 59.77 18.85 7.64
#